data_AF-A0A5K1F7T4-F1
#
_entry.id   AF-A0A5K1F7T4-F1
#
_cell.length_a   1.000
_cell.length_b   1.000
_cell.length_c   1.000
_cell.angle_alpha   90.00
_cell.angle_beta   90.00
_cell.angle_gamma   90.00
#
_symmetry.space_group_name_H-M   'P 1'
#
loop_
_entity.id
_entity.type
_entity.pdbx_description
1 polymer ?
#
loop_
_entity_poly.entity_id
_entity_poly.type
_entity_poly.pdbx_seq_one_letter_code
_entity_poly.pdbx_strand_id
1 'polypeptide(L)' 'VKTDVDSSEFKKWHNGGGWIHSSAKVEPTVVVEIGAVVHSGSVLGANVHLGSGAIVGPDVGIGQATKIG' A
#
# COMPACT_ATOMS: atom_id res chain seq x y z
N VAL A 1 -7.47 24.19 -11.00
CA VAL A 1 -7.17 22.75 -10.86
C VAL A 1 -7.84 22.28 -9.61
N LYS A 2 -8.92 21.51 -9.75
CA LYS A 2 -9.70 20.97 -8.63
C LYS A 2 -9.07 19.62 -8.35
N THR A 3 -8.11 19.56 -7.43
CA THR A 3 -7.57 18.29 -6.94
C THR A 3 -8.63 17.71 -6.02
N ASP A 4 -9.52 16.92 -6.60
CA ASP A 4 -10.37 16.00 -5.87
C ASP A 4 -9.43 15.10 -5.07
N VAL A 5 -9.32 15.38 -3.77
CA VAL A 5 -8.73 14.45 -2.81
C VAL A 5 -9.78 13.37 -2.64
N ASP A 6 -9.82 12.48 -3.62
CA ASP A 6 -10.78 11.41 -3.75
C ASP A 6 -10.61 10.46 -2.56
N SER A 7 -11.51 10.59 -1.61
CA SER A 7 -11.71 9.69 -0.47
C SER A 7 -12.21 8.30 -0.92
N SER A 8 -12.29 8.06 -2.24
CA SER A 8 -12.80 6.87 -2.92
C SER A 8 -11.70 5.94 -3.46
N GLU A 9 -10.41 6.32 -3.41
CA GLU A 9 -9.35 5.56 -4.08
C GLU A 9 -8.70 4.45 -3.25
N PHE A 10 -8.90 4.42 -1.93
CA PHE A 10 -8.35 3.37 -1.08
C PHE A 10 -9.21 2.12 -1.09
N LYS A 11 -8.63 1.01 -1.55
CA LYS A 11 -9.25 -0.31 -1.57
C LYS A 11 -8.67 -1.16 -0.45
N LYS A 12 -9.53 -1.96 0.19
CA LYS A 12 -9.08 -2.95 1.16
C LYS A 12 -8.31 -4.05 0.44
N TRP A 13 -7.09 -4.31 0.90
CA TRP A 13 -6.25 -5.34 0.31
C TRP A 13 -6.67 -6.73 0.77
N HIS A 14 -6.71 -7.68 -0.16
CA HIS A 14 -7.14 -9.04 0.14
C HIS A 14 -6.11 -9.79 1.02
N ASN A 15 -4.84 -9.42 0.96
CA ASN A 15 -3.76 -10.12 1.64
C ASN A 15 -3.29 -9.35 2.89
N GLY A 16 -3.90 -9.58 4.04
CA GLY A 16 -3.57 -8.91 5.31
C GLY A 16 -4.55 -7.81 5.74
N GLY A 17 -5.47 -7.37 4.88
CA GLY A 17 -6.61 -6.55 5.29
C GLY A 17 -6.34 -5.06 5.53
N GLY A 18 -5.18 -4.52 5.19
CA GLY A 18 -4.90 -3.09 5.15
C GLY A 18 -5.48 -2.36 3.92
N TRP A 19 -5.03 -1.14 3.68
CA TRP A 19 -5.60 -0.23 2.67
C TRP A 19 -4.59 0.17 1.62
N ILE A 20 -4.99 0.14 0.35
CA ILE A 20 -4.10 0.47 -0.78
C ILE A 20 -4.80 1.42 -1.73
N HIS A 21 -4.09 2.48 -2.11
CA HIS A 21 -4.55 3.43 -3.10
C HIS A 21 -4.63 2.79 -4.50
N SER A 22 -5.66 3.12 -5.28
CA SER A 22 -5.89 2.53 -6.60
C SER A 22 -4.79 2.83 -7.62
N SER A 23 -4.06 3.93 -7.44
CA SER A 23 -2.90 4.28 -8.27
C SER A 23 -1.61 3.55 -7.87
N ALA A 24 -1.56 2.87 -6.71
CA ALA A 24 -0.36 2.21 -6.22
C ALA A 24 -0.09 0.94 -7.02
N LYS A 25 1.18 0.65 -7.29
CA LYS A 25 1.61 -0.57 -7.98
C LYS A 25 2.02 -1.60 -6.95
N VAL A 26 1.12 -2.53 -6.65
CA VAL A 26 1.33 -3.53 -5.62
C VAL A 26 1.26 -4.92 -6.23
N GLU A 27 2.30 -5.71 -6.00
CA GLU A 27 2.31 -7.12 -6.40
C GLU A 27 1.29 -7.93 -5.55
N PRO A 28 0.58 -8.91 -6.14
CA PRO A 28 -0.45 -9.68 -5.42
C PRO A 28 0.10 -10.54 -4.28
N THR A 29 1.42 -10.79 -4.27
CA THR A 29 2.13 -11.52 -3.21
C THR A 29 2.40 -10.65 -1.97
N VAL A 30 2.18 -9.34 -2.06
CA VAL A 30 2.41 -8.42 -0.95
C VAL A 30 1.38 -8.64 0.13
N VAL A 31 1.85 -8.73 1.38
CA VAL A 31 1.01 -8.79 2.57
C VAL A 31 0.95 -7.40 3.18
N VAL A 32 -0.25 -6.88 3.36
CA VAL A 32 -0.53 -5.58 3.97
C VAL A 32 -1.43 -5.80 5.16
N GLU A 33 -0.85 -5.88 6.35
CA GLU A 33 -1.56 -6.16 7.61
C GLU A 33 -2.61 -5.10 7.97
N ILE A 34 -3.49 -5.44 8.91
CA ILE A 34 -4.57 -4.57 9.35
C ILE A 34 -3.98 -3.26 9.91
N GLY A 35 -4.54 -2.14 9.45
CA GLY A 35 -4.09 -0.81 9.84
C GLY A 35 -2.91 -0.29 9.02
N ALA A 36 -2.29 -1.11 8.16
CA ALA A 36 -1.32 -0.62 7.20
C ALA A 36 -2.02 0.13 6.05
N VAL A 37 -1.39 1.21 5.58
CA VAL A 37 -1.93 2.10 4.56
C VAL A 37 -0.89 2.42 3.50
N VAL A 38 -1.26 2.28 2.24
CA VAL A 38 -0.40 2.50 1.08
C VAL A 38 -0.95 3.63 0.24
N HIS A 39 -0.20 4.73 0.15
CA HIS A 39 -0.60 5.93 -0.57
C HIS A 39 -0.36 5.86 -2.09
N SER A 40 -0.82 6.89 -2.80
CA SER A 40 -0.71 7.02 -4.26
C SER A 40 0.73 7.01 -4.76
N GLY A 41 0.95 6.56 -6.00
CA GLY A 41 2.27 6.49 -6.63
C GLY A 41 3.27 5.49 -6.01
N SER A 42 2.93 4.86 -4.89
CA SER A 42 3.81 3.89 -4.25
C SER A 42 3.95 2.59 -5.05
N VAL A 43 5.10 1.93 -4.88
CA VAL A 43 5.45 0.68 -5.57
C VAL A 43 5.86 -0.35 -4.54
N LEU A 44 5.19 -1.50 -4.50
CA LEU A 44 5.49 -2.61 -3.59
C LEU A 44 5.91 -3.83 -4.41
N GLY A 45 7.17 -4.23 -4.25
CA GLY A 45 7.73 -5.43 -4.89
C GLY A 45 7.17 -6.74 -4.31
N ALA A 46 7.42 -7.84 -5.02
CA ALA A 46 6.93 -9.16 -4.61
C ALA A 46 7.44 -9.58 -3.22
N ASN A 47 6.61 -10.33 -2.49
CA ASN A 47 6.91 -10.82 -1.12
C ASN A 47 7.21 -9.73 -0.09
N VAL A 48 6.75 -8.50 -0.31
CA VAL A 48 6.79 -7.46 0.71
C VAL A 48 5.76 -7.75 1.80
N HIS A 49 6.12 -7.51 3.06
CA HIS A 49 5.23 -7.62 4.21
C HIS A 49 5.19 -6.29 4.95
N LEU A 50 4.03 -5.64 4.98
CA LEU A 50 3.77 -4.45 5.79
C LEU A 50 3.08 -4.87 7.08
N GLY A 51 3.73 -4.59 8.20
CA GLY A 51 3.24 -4.81 9.56
C GLY A 51 2.04 -3.93 9.91
N SER A 52 1.34 -4.31 10.96
CA SER A 52 0.14 -3.61 11.40
C SER A 52 0.44 -2.14 11.74
N GLY A 53 -0.25 -1.21 11.10
CA GLY A 53 -0.03 0.23 11.30
C GLY A 53 1.09 0.84 10.46
N ALA A 54 1.74 0.08 9.57
CA ALA A 54 2.74 0.62 8.66
C ALA A 54 2.11 1.58 7.63
N ILE A 55 2.68 2.78 7.48
CA ILE A 55 2.21 3.78 6.52
C ILE A 55 3.26 4.00 5.45
N VAL A 56 2.89 3.72 4.19
CA VAL A 56 3.72 3.97 3.02
C VAL A 56 3.27 5.27 2.38
N GLY A 57 4.13 6.29 2.44
CA GLY A 57 3.87 7.60 1.87
C GLY A 57 3.72 7.60 0.34
N PRO A 58 3.31 8.74 -0.24
CA PRO A 58 3.17 8.87 -1.68
C PRO A 58 4.53 8.73 -2.39
N ASP A 59 4.53 8.10 -3.56
CA ASP A 59 5.73 7.87 -4.40
C ASP A 59 6.86 7.06 -3.72
N VAL A 60 6.55 6.32 -2.66
CA VAL A 60 7.51 5.44 -1.97
C VAL A 60 7.64 4.10 -2.70
N GLY A 61 8.87 3.69 -2.98
CA GLY A 61 9.19 2.37 -3.51
C GLY A 61 9.72 1.43 -2.43
N ILE A 62 9.09 0.28 -2.27
CA ILE A 62 9.56 -0.81 -1.41
C ILE A 62 10.03 -1.97 -2.29
N GLY A 63 11.30 -2.34 -2.13
CA GLY A 63 11.91 -3.45 -2.85
C GLY A 63 11.32 -4.80 -2.46
N GLN A 64 11.43 -5.77 -3.36
CA GLN A 64 11.02 -7.16 -3.12
C GLN A 64 11.60 -7.76 -1.83
N ALA A 65 10.87 -8.70 -1.21
CA ALA A 65 11.25 -9.40 0.01
C ALA A 65 11.56 -8.50 1.23
N THR A 66 11.08 -7.26 1.22
CA THR A 66 11.23 -6.34 2.36
C THR A 66 10.12 -6.57 3.38
N LYS A 67 10.49 -6.61 4.66
CA LYS A 67 9.54 -6.69 5.77
C LYS A 67 9.61 -5.39 6.56
N ILE A 68 8.45 -4.77 6.78
CA ILE A 68 8.26 -3.63 7.66
C ILE A 68 7.42 -4.12 8.84
N GLY A 69 7.87 -3.87 10.07
CA GLY A 69 7.23 -4.31 11.31
C GLY A 69 6.73 -3.14 12.12
#